data_AF-A0A9P1HU70-F1
#
_entry.id   AF-A0A9P1HU70-F1
#
_cell.length_a   1.000
_cell.length_b   1.000
_cell.length_c   1.000
_cell.angle_alpha   90.00
_cell.angle_beta   90.00
_cell.angle_gamma   90.00
#
_symmetry.space_group_name_H-M   'P 1'
#
loop_
_entity.id
_entity.type
_entity.pdbx_description
1 polymer ?
#
loop_
_entity_poly.entity_id
_entity_poly.type
_entity_poly.pdbx_seq_one_letter_code
_entity_poly.pdbx_strand_id
1 'polypeptide(L)'
;MKINAQSHLPTTSRVKARDLQQKVLEIERYDYHSEKFKDIWDIRLKVFVEEQGVPEDEELDAYEESSEHFLCFDPEENKNVGVFRLNVKEPFVKLERVAILKECRGKRFGAVITNWLLKYCKNKWPNLLVVAHAQSSVLPFYGKLGAIVVSDEYLDEVNILHRTVIFPDLTYISQYDVRQYDENLSTCVYKGEYNDPNVIKNIKSLLHDIQENRFITLGTLIELCDSRIIGLGLFNKFVKYATWIIEQQSRTNVFKDLFVPSYPLEQLIKDETFLIHMAWKELNTGHYSNVDERWRYFYFGVLLAKTVRLRNEHNYKEALNAFDMAILMGRHKFDDCFILNITNDLKNSLERLPIVDCHLKNIQPPISLEHSKNISIQQHDLSDEAFYEQYGLPNLPVHIRNLVQSWPAFTKWNFEYLNDVMGHRLVPIEIGTKYTEDGWSQKIISANEFFGKCNESSGDEGIHYLAQHRLLDQIVELKADITTPSLCTVTGASEEDTEKNLWIGPQGTVSPLHTDPRHNLFCQVYGRKFLRLIPPTDTEHVYPIQDGILTNTSQVDVEHPDYEEFPNFAKAQCFDVILEAGDALYIPKKWWHFVKSLSPSISVSCWFDLELED
;
A
#
# COMPACT_ATOMS: atom_id res chain seq x y z
N MET A 1 -20.05 -2.65 32.35
CA MET A 1 -19.27 -1.89 33.37
C MET A 1 -19.36 -0.41 33.01
N LYS A 2 -19.97 0.41 33.86
CA LYS A 2 -20.01 1.87 33.68
C LYS A 2 -18.61 2.44 33.89
N ILE A 3 -18.08 3.18 32.92
CA ILE A 3 -16.90 4.02 33.14
C ILE A 3 -17.39 5.47 33.18
N ASN A 4 -17.48 5.98 34.40
CA ASN A 4 -17.45 7.40 34.71
C ASN A 4 -16.03 7.91 34.44
N ALA A 5 -15.90 9.02 33.72
CA ALA A 5 -14.71 9.87 33.77
C ALA A 5 -15.06 11.32 33.38
N GLN A 6 -15.72 12.04 34.29
CA GLN A 6 -15.43 13.47 34.41
C GLN A 6 -14.01 13.57 34.97
N SER A 7 -13.04 13.90 34.13
CA SER A 7 -11.70 14.28 34.58
C SER A 7 -11.53 15.78 34.37
N HIS A 8 -11.77 16.54 35.44
CA HIS A 8 -11.24 17.88 35.55
C HIS A 8 -9.71 17.75 35.72
N LEU A 9 -8.95 18.27 34.76
CA LEU A 9 -7.48 18.38 34.89
C LEU A 9 -7.15 19.32 36.07
N PRO A 10 -6.25 18.92 36.98
CA PRO A 10 -5.74 19.82 38.01
C PRO A 10 -5.03 21.01 37.35
N THR A 11 -5.04 22.16 38.02
CA THR A 11 -4.45 23.44 37.57
C THR A 11 -2.94 23.43 37.32
N THR A 12 -2.24 22.29 37.42
CA THR A 12 -0.76 22.22 37.38
C THR A 12 -0.15 20.91 36.84
N SER A 13 -0.83 20.13 35.99
CA SER A 13 -0.25 18.87 35.46
C SER A 13 0.52 19.06 34.13
N ARG A 14 1.82 18.75 34.11
CA ARG A 14 2.66 18.62 32.89
C ARG A 14 2.19 17.45 32.02
N VAL A 15 1.92 17.70 30.74
CA VAL A 15 1.55 16.65 29.76
C VAL A 15 2.61 16.56 28.66
N LYS A 16 3.06 15.33 28.35
CA LYS A 16 3.98 15.07 27.23
C LYS A 16 3.22 14.93 25.92
N ALA A 17 3.50 15.81 24.97
CA ALA A 17 3.09 15.72 23.57
C ALA A 17 4.23 15.10 22.73
N ARG A 18 3.90 14.28 21.73
CA ARG A 18 4.89 13.61 20.87
C ARG A 18 4.51 13.68 19.40
N ASP A 19 5.50 13.81 18.51
CA ASP A 19 5.33 13.52 17.08
C ASP A 19 5.80 12.10 16.71
N LEU A 20 5.59 11.75 15.43
CA LEU A 20 5.98 10.48 14.82
C LEU A 20 7.49 10.24 14.77
N GLN A 21 8.31 11.28 14.96
CA GLN A 21 9.78 11.20 15.05
C GLN A 21 10.26 11.18 16.51
N GLN A 22 9.35 10.88 17.45
CA GLN A 22 9.57 10.81 18.89
C GLN A 22 9.94 12.13 19.58
N LYS A 23 9.79 13.28 18.93
CA LYS A 23 10.09 14.56 19.55
C LYS A 23 9.10 14.87 20.65
N VAL A 24 9.57 15.10 21.88
CA VAL A 24 8.74 15.29 23.07
C VAL A 24 8.67 16.77 23.44
N LEU A 25 7.46 17.31 23.61
CA LEU A 25 7.23 18.61 24.26
C LEU A 25 6.46 18.40 25.56
N GLU A 26 6.79 19.17 26.60
CA GLU A 26 5.97 19.30 27.80
C GLU A 26 5.07 20.53 27.65
N ILE A 27 3.75 20.32 27.75
CA ILE A 27 2.76 21.38 27.66
C ILE A 27 2.10 21.53 29.03
N GLU A 28 2.09 22.76 29.53
CA GLU A 28 1.50 23.13 30.82
C GLU A 28 0.45 24.22 30.65
N ARG A 29 -0.65 24.10 31.40
CA ARG A 29 -1.71 25.11 31.48
C ARG A 29 -1.46 26.04 32.67
N TYR A 30 -1.64 27.34 32.47
CA TYR A 30 -1.56 28.35 33.52
C TYR A 30 -2.75 29.32 33.48
N ASP A 31 -3.13 29.80 34.65
CA ASP A 31 -4.08 30.91 34.80
C ASP A 31 -3.33 32.25 34.74
N TYR A 32 -4.03 33.33 34.40
CA TYR A 32 -3.45 34.68 34.26
C TYR A 32 -2.70 35.16 35.52
N HIS A 33 -3.19 34.83 36.71
CA HIS A 33 -2.57 35.23 37.98
C HIS A 33 -1.38 34.34 38.40
N SER A 34 -0.99 33.36 37.59
CA SER A 34 0.17 32.50 37.87
C SER A 34 1.48 33.28 37.72
N GLU A 35 2.46 33.04 38.61
CA GLU A 35 3.82 33.57 38.44
C GLU A 35 4.46 33.14 37.11
N LYS A 36 4.03 32.00 36.57
CA LYS A 36 4.47 31.46 35.28
C LYS A 36 3.84 32.14 34.06
N PHE A 37 2.82 32.98 34.25
CA PHE A 37 2.27 33.79 33.16
C PHE A 37 3.32 34.75 32.59
N LYS A 38 4.30 35.19 33.41
CA LYS A 38 5.42 35.99 32.93
C LYS A 38 6.21 35.30 31.81
N ASP A 39 6.45 33.99 31.93
CA ASP A 39 7.16 33.22 30.91
C ASP A 39 6.36 33.17 29.58
N ILE A 40 5.02 33.17 29.67
CA ILE A 40 4.13 33.23 28.50
C ILE A 40 4.20 34.62 27.87
N TRP A 41 4.11 35.66 28.69
CA TRP A 41 4.19 37.05 28.27
C TRP A 41 5.50 37.37 27.56
N ASP A 42 6.63 36.92 28.09
CA ASP A 42 7.97 37.14 27.51
C ASP A 42 8.09 36.54 26.09
N ILE A 43 7.43 35.41 25.81
CA ILE A 43 7.41 34.82 24.45
C ILE A 43 6.50 35.64 23.52
N ARG A 44 5.33 36.08 24.01
CA ARG A 44 4.38 36.91 23.23
C ARG A 44 5.00 38.24 22.84
N LEU A 45 5.69 38.93 23.75
CA LEU A 45 6.42 40.16 23.48
C LEU A 45 7.44 39.97 22.35
N LYS A 46 8.27 38.94 22.42
CA LYS A 46 9.28 38.66 21.38
C LYS A 46 8.67 38.40 20.00
N VAL A 47 7.56 37.66 19.95
CA VAL A 47 6.99 37.19 18.67
C VAL A 47 6.00 38.18 18.06
N PHE A 48 5.14 38.81 18.86
CA PHE A 48 4.12 39.72 18.37
C PHE A 48 4.60 41.18 18.38
N VAL A 49 5.21 41.64 19.47
CA VAL A 49 5.65 43.04 19.59
C VAL A 49 6.97 43.28 18.87
N GLU A 50 8.04 42.60 19.29
CA GLU A 50 9.39 42.85 18.75
C GLU A 50 9.53 42.41 17.29
N GLU A 51 8.96 41.26 16.92
CA GLU A 51 9.12 40.69 15.57
C GLU A 51 8.05 41.14 14.58
N GLN A 52 6.77 41.17 14.97
CA GLN A 52 5.66 41.49 14.07
C GLN A 52 5.21 42.95 14.15
N GLY A 53 5.73 43.72 15.13
CA GLY A 53 5.43 45.15 15.26
C GLY A 53 4.04 45.45 15.84
N VAL A 54 3.42 44.49 16.52
CA VAL A 54 2.14 44.69 17.22
C VAL A 54 2.37 45.65 18.41
N PRO A 55 1.56 46.71 18.60
CA PRO A 55 1.66 47.57 19.78
C PRO A 55 1.50 46.78 21.08
N GLU A 56 2.33 47.05 22.09
CA GLU A 56 2.33 46.31 23.36
C GLU A 56 0.98 46.40 24.11
N ASP A 57 0.30 47.55 24.00
CA ASP A 57 -1.00 47.83 24.59
C ASP A 57 -2.18 47.10 23.90
N GLU A 58 -1.99 46.66 22.66
CA GLU A 58 -2.97 45.83 21.92
C GLU A 58 -2.77 44.33 22.15
N GLU A 59 -1.64 43.93 22.74
CA GLU A 59 -1.33 42.51 22.98
C GLU A 59 -1.99 41.95 24.25
N LEU A 60 -2.18 42.77 25.30
CA LEU A 60 -2.98 42.41 26.49
C LEU A 60 -4.44 42.81 26.28
N ASP A 61 -5.35 41.84 26.26
CA ASP A 61 -6.78 42.10 26.04
C ASP A 61 -7.66 41.73 27.24
N ALA A 62 -8.95 42.07 27.15
CA ALA A 62 -9.93 41.78 28.21
C ALA A 62 -10.24 40.28 28.39
N TYR A 63 -9.71 39.40 27.54
CA TYR A 63 -9.96 37.95 27.56
C TYR A 63 -8.86 37.17 28.28
N GLU A 64 -7.81 37.83 28.77
CA GLU A 64 -6.70 37.17 29.48
C GLU A 64 -7.18 36.39 30.71
N GLU A 65 -8.12 36.92 31.49
CA GLU A 65 -8.63 36.26 32.70
C GLU A 65 -9.58 35.09 32.41
N SER A 66 -10.28 35.10 31.28
CA SER A 66 -11.27 34.08 30.92
C SER A 66 -10.74 32.98 29.98
N SER A 67 -9.52 33.14 29.48
CA SER A 67 -8.88 32.20 28.55
C SER A 67 -7.98 31.19 29.26
N GLU A 68 -7.75 30.04 28.61
CA GLU A 68 -6.75 29.08 29.06
C GLU A 68 -5.43 29.32 28.33
N HIS A 69 -4.37 29.58 29.10
CA HIS A 69 -3.03 29.85 28.59
C HIS A 69 -2.14 28.63 28.70
N PHE A 70 -1.32 28.40 27.68
CA PHE A 70 -0.44 27.25 27.64
C PHE A 70 0.99 27.64 27.29
N LEU A 71 1.92 27.05 28.02
CA LEU A 71 3.36 27.19 27.82
C LEU A 71 3.93 25.85 27.35
N CYS A 72 4.76 25.90 26.31
CA CYS A 72 5.41 24.72 25.73
C CYS A 72 6.89 24.73 26.08
N PHE A 73 7.36 23.63 26.67
CA PHE A 73 8.73 23.42 27.09
C PHE A 73 9.36 22.25 26.34
N ASP A 74 10.57 22.46 25.84
CA ASP A 74 11.39 21.42 25.23
C ASP A 74 12.39 20.87 26.26
N PRO A 75 12.22 19.62 26.72
CA PRO A 75 13.12 19.01 27.70
C PRO A 75 14.51 18.70 27.15
N GLU A 76 14.69 18.59 25.83
CA GLU A 76 16.01 18.33 25.23
C GLU A 76 16.89 19.57 25.27
N GLU A 77 16.32 20.73 24.95
CA GLU A 77 17.01 22.02 24.97
C GLU A 77 16.83 22.77 26.31
N ASN A 78 16.10 22.18 27.26
CA ASN A 78 15.79 22.74 28.58
C ASN A 78 15.27 24.19 28.51
N LYS A 79 14.32 24.47 27.60
CA LYS A 79 13.83 25.83 27.34
C LYS A 79 12.36 25.90 26.95
N ASN A 80 11.73 27.05 27.21
CA ASN A 80 10.41 27.36 26.66
C ASN A 80 10.53 27.64 25.16
N VAL A 81 9.65 27.06 24.35
CA VAL A 81 9.71 27.13 22.87
C VAL A 81 8.55 27.87 22.24
N GLY A 82 7.39 27.91 22.90
CA GLY A 82 6.19 28.51 22.35
C GLY A 82 5.03 28.56 23.34
N VAL A 83 3.97 29.24 22.92
CA VAL A 83 2.77 29.53 23.71
C VAL A 83 1.53 29.51 22.83
N PHE A 84 0.37 29.32 23.44
CA PHE A 84 -0.93 29.49 22.79
C PHE A 84 -2.02 29.76 23.83
N ARG A 85 -3.14 30.31 23.36
CA ARG A 85 -4.32 30.61 24.16
C ARG A 85 -5.56 29.95 23.54
N LEU A 86 -6.44 29.45 24.40
CA LEU A 86 -7.76 28.94 24.03
C LEU A 86 -8.84 29.80 24.67
N ASN A 87 -9.77 30.27 23.84
CA ASN A 87 -10.90 31.08 24.27
C ASN A 87 -12.21 30.43 23.83
N VAL A 88 -13.10 30.15 24.77
CA VAL A 88 -14.35 29.43 24.51
C VAL A 88 -15.46 30.44 24.28
N LYS A 89 -16.03 30.42 23.07
CA LYS A 89 -17.18 31.26 22.67
C LYS A 89 -18.13 30.39 21.85
N GLU A 90 -19.06 29.73 22.53
CA GLU A 90 -19.99 28.78 21.89
C GLU A 90 -20.66 29.38 20.64
N PRO A 91 -20.74 28.64 19.52
CA PRO A 91 -20.42 27.21 19.36
C PRO A 91 -18.93 26.90 19.06
N PHE A 92 -18.01 27.83 19.28
CA PHE A 92 -16.60 27.70 18.92
C PHE A 92 -15.64 27.60 20.11
N VAL A 93 -14.50 26.97 19.85
CA VAL A 93 -13.28 27.15 20.65
C VAL A 93 -12.26 27.87 19.78
N LYS A 94 -11.95 29.11 20.11
CA LYS A 94 -11.01 29.93 19.35
C LYS A 94 -9.58 29.65 19.79
N LEU A 95 -8.76 29.24 18.82
CA LEU A 95 -7.31 29.16 18.94
C LEU A 95 -6.71 30.52 18.59
N GLU A 96 -5.95 31.08 19.51
CA GLU A 96 -5.34 32.41 19.34
C GLU A 96 -4.00 32.53 20.07
N ARG A 97 -3.26 33.60 19.75
CA ARG A 97 -1.92 33.89 20.30
C ARG A 97 -0.93 32.72 20.21
N VAL A 98 -0.99 31.96 19.10
CA VAL A 98 -0.06 30.87 18.82
C VAL A 98 1.29 31.46 18.41
N ALA A 99 2.30 31.34 19.27
CA ALA A 99 3.63 31.88 19.05
C ALA A 99 4.72 30.84 19.30
N ILE A 100 5.71 30.79 18.42
CA ILE A 100 6.92 29.98 18.56
C ILE A 100 8.12 30.91 18.34
N LEU A 101 9.08 30.84 19.27
CA LEU A 101 10.33 31.60 19.19
C LEU A 101 11.05 31.33 17.86
N LYS A 102 11.63 32.38 17.27
CA LYS A 102 12.20 32.34 15.92
C LYS A 102 13.25 31.23 15.75
N GLU A 103 14.12 31.06 16.74
CA GLU A 103 15.16 30.03 16.84
C GLU A 103 14.62 28.59 17.01
N CYS A 104 13.33 28.44 17.31
CA CYS A 104 12.63 27.17 17.48
C CYS A 104 11.80 26.78 16.25
N ARG A 105 11.65 27.67 15.26
CA ARG A 105 10.90 27.39 14.02
C ARG A 105 11.65 26.42 13.12
N GLY A 106 10.93 25.73 12.23
CA GLY A 106 11.48 24.66 11.39
C GLY A 106 11.75 23.34 12.13
N LYS A 107 11.72 23.33 13.48
CA LYS A 107 11.93 22.14 14.32
C LYS A 107 10.65 21.32 14.61
N ARG A 108 9.60 21.50 13.80
CA ARG A 108 8.28 20.84 13.89
C ARG A 108 7.43 21.10 15.15
N PHE A 109 7.87 21.95 16.09
CA PHE A 109 7.11 22.24 17.32
C PHE A 109 5.68 22.73 17.07
N GLY A 110 5.46 23.55 16.04
CA GLY A 110 4.11 24.00 15.68
C GLY A 110 3.15 22.86 15.38
N ALA A 111 3.59 21.84 14.64
CA ALA A 111 2.75 20.67 14.34
C ALA A 111 2.45 19.86 15.61
N VAL A 112 3.44 19.65 16.49
CA VAL A 112 3.25 18.94 17.77
C VAL A 112 2.22 19.66 18.64
N ILE A 113 2.36 20.98 18.77
CA ILE A 113 1.50 21.84 19.59
C ILE A 113 0.06 21.82 19.05
N THR A 114 -0.13 22.12 17.77
CA THR A 114 -1.46 22.18 17.17
C THR A 114 -2.17 20.82 17.24
N ASN A 115 -1.49 19.70 16.95
CA ASN A 115 -2.10 18.36 17.04
C ASN A 115 -2.50 18.00 18.48
N TRP A 116 -1.65 18.32 19.45
CA TRP A 116 -1.99 18.12 20.86
C TRP A 116 -3.20 18.97 21.26
N LEU A 117 -3.26 20.22 20.80
CA LEU A 117 -4.34 21.15 21.07
C LEU A 117 -5.67 20.68 20.47
N LEU A 118 -5.68 20.23 19.22
CA LEU A 118 -6.88 19.68 18.59
C LEU A 118 -7.41 18.48 19.37
N LYS A 119 -6.52 17.60 19.85
CA LYS A 119 -6.89 16.48 20.72
C LYS A 119 -7.39 16.93 22.10
N TYR A 120 -6.79 17.97 22.67
CA TYR A 120 -7.21 18.57 23.93
C TYR A 120 -8.63 19.15 23.82
N CYS A 121 -8.87 19.99 22.80
CA CYS A 121 -10.17 20.57 22.51
C CYS A 121 -11.22 19.49 22.27
N LYS A 122 -10.90 18.47 21.47
CA LYS A 122 -11.79 17.32 21.24
C LYS A 122 -12.23 16.64 22.53
N ASN A 123 -11.28 16.36 23.43
CA ASN A 123 -11.60 15.64 24.67
C ASN A 123 -12.42 16.49 25.65
N LYS A 124 -12.19 17.81 25.65
CA LYS A 124 -12.81 18.73 26.62
C LYS A 124 -14.14 19.32 26.14
N TRP A 125 -14.20 19.67 24.85
CA TRP A 125 -15.33 20.31 24.19
C TRP A 125 -15.68 19.58 22.88
N PRO A 126 -16.14 18.32 22.95
CA PRO A 126 -16.34 17.47 21.78
C PRO A 126 -17.36 18.03 20.75
N ASN A 127 -18.27 18.90 21.19
CA ASN A 127 -19.33 19.46 20.35
C ASN A 127 -18.99 20.86 19.79
N LEU A 128 -17.87 21.46 20.22
CA LEU A 128 -17.51 22.82 19.79
C LEU A 128 -16.48 22.77 18.66
N LEU A 129 -16.69 23.59 17.63
CA LEU A 129 -15.79 23.64 16.48
C LEU A 129 -14.57 24.49 16.80
N VAL A 130 -13.37 23.96 16.57
CA VAL A 130 -12.14 24.73 16.72
C VAL A 130 -11.99 25.69 15.54
N VAL A 131 -11.76 26.96 15.84
CA VAL A 131 -11.63 28.04 14.85
C VAL A 131 -10.38 28.88 15.14
N ALA A 132 -9.75 29.43 14.12
CA ALA A 132 -8.65 30.37 14.26
C ALA A 132 -8.75 31.50 13.24
N HIS A 133 -8.32 32.69 13.67
CA HIS A 133 -7.95 33.77 12.75
C HIS A 133 -6.49 33.55 12.39
N ALA A 134 -6.24 32.94 11.22
CA ALA A 134 -4.89 32.59 10.80
C ALA A 134 -4.32 33.66 9.89
N GLN A 135 -3.12 34.16 10.19
CA GLN A 135 -2.38 35.04 9.28
C GLN A 135 -2.22 34.35 7.92
N SER A 136 -2.42 35.09 6.83
CA SER A 136 -2.38 34.51 5.49
C SER A 136 -1.05 33.82 5.17
N SER A 137 0.06 34.32 5.74
CA SER A 137 1.40 33.76 5.60
C SER A 137 1.56 32.36 6.20
N VAL A 138 0.76 31.99 7.21
CA VAL A 138 0.82 30.68 7.89
C VAL A 138 -0.29 29.72 7.46
N LEU A 139 -1.16 30.12 6.51
CA LEU A 139 -2.18 29.24 5.96
C LEU A 139 -1.64 27.94 5.37
N PRO A 140 -0.50 27.91 4.64
CA PRO A 140 0.07 26.64 4.17
C PRO A 140 0.48 25.69 5.30
N PHE A 141 0.79 26.22 6.49
CA PHE A 141 1.10 25.42 7.67
C PHE A 141 -0.19 24.81 8.26
N TYR A 142 -1.21 25.63 8.52
CA TYR A 142 -2.48 25.14 9.05
C TYR A 142 -3.22 24.23 8.07
N GLY A 143 -3.11 24.48 6.76
CA GLY A 143 -3.66 23.59 5.73
C GLY A 143 -3.01 22.20 5.73
N LYS A 144 -1.74 22.05 6.12
CA LYS A 144 -1.11 20.73 6.34
C LYS A 144 -1.61 20.02 7.60
N LEU A 145 -2.24 20.76 8.50
CA LEU A 145 -2.82 20.30 9.77
C LEU A 145 -4.37 20.33 9.69
N GLY A 146 -4.92 19.99 8.53
CA GLY A 146 -6.37 19.78 8.38
C GLY A 146 -7.26 21.03 8.39
N ALA A 147 -6.69 22.23 8.50
CA ALA A 147 -7.48 23.46 8.56
C ALA A 147 -8.21 23.75 7.25
N ILE A 148 -9.44 24.23 7.35
CA ILE A 148 -10.29 24.61 6.22
C ILE A 148 -10.53 26.10 6.25
N VAL A 149 -10.18 26.80 5.18
CA VAL A 149 -10.44 28.24 5.02
C VAL A 149 -11.93 28.45 4.76
N VAL A 150 -12.57 29.30 5.56
CA VAL A 150 -14.01 29.57 5.49
C VAL A 150 -14.34 31.05 5.25
N SER A 151 -13.32 31.89 5.09
CA SER A 151 -13.47 33.31 4.76
C SER A 151 -12.58 33.75 3.59
N ASP A 152 -12.96 34.89 3.01
CA ASP A 152 -12.04 35.71 2.24
C ASP A 152 -10.96 36.32 3.14
N GLU A 153 -9.94 36.91 2.52
CA GLU A 153 -8.87 37.59 3.22
C GLU A 153 -9.33 38.95 3.76
N TYR A 154 -8.95 39.27 5.00
CA TYR A 154 -9.31 40.51 5.68
C TYR A 154 -8.17 41.04 6.56
N LEU A 155 -8.23 42.31 6.94
CA LEU A 155 -7.30 42.95 7.89
C LEU A 155 -7.88 42.93 9.30
N ASP A 156 -7.05 42.65 10.28
CA ASP A 156 -7.38 42.74 11.72
C ASP A 156 -7.16 44.16 12.30
N GLU A 157 -7.32 44.31 13.62
CA GLU A 157 -7.07 45.55 14.38
C GLU A 157 -5.72 46.22 14.11
N VAL A 158 -4.70 45.45 13.75
CA VAL A 158 -3.32 45.91 13.58
C VAL A 158 -2.85 45.86 12.11
N ASN A 159 -3.79 45.77 11.18
CA ASN A 159 -3.57 45.74 9.72
C ASN A 159 -2.73 44.55 9.22
N ILE A 160 -2.91 43.38 9.82
CA ILE A 160 -2.31 42.12 9.36
C ILE A 160 -3.35 41.31 8.57
N LEU A 161 -2.95 40.78 7.41
CA LEU A 161 -3.81 39.95 6.56
C LEU A 161 -4.07 38.58 7.20
N HIS A 162 -5.36 38.26 7.34
CA HIS A 162 -5.87 37.05 7.95
C HIS A 162 -6.94 36.36 7.09
N ARG A 163 -7.12 35.07 7.35
CA ARG A 163 -8.33 34.33 6.99
C ARG A 163 -8.82 33.52 8.19
N THR A 164 -10.13 33.36 8.29
CA THR A 164 -10.76 32.46 9.25
C THR A 164 -10.62 31.03 8.75
N VAL A 165 -10.09 30.17 9.62
CA VAL A 165 -9.96 28.72 9.38
C VAL A 165 -10.65 27.93 10.48
N ILE A 166 -11.19 26.77 10.13
CA ILE A 166 -11.77 25.82 11.08
C ILE A 166 -11.03 24.47 11.05
N PHE A 167 -11.12 23.74 12.16
CA PHE A 167 -10.54 22.39 12.30
C PHE A 167 -11.64 21.40 12.72
N PRO A 168 -12.49 20.95 11.78
CA PRO A 168 -13.54 19.99 12.11
C PRO A 168 -12.95 18.61 12.41
N ASP A 169 -13.35 18.01 13.53
CA ASP A 169 -13.06 16.59 13.77
C ASP A 169 -13.95 15.71 12.88
N LEU A 170 -13.33 15.15 11.85
CA LEU A 170 -14.02 14.36 10.84
C LEU A 170 -14.41 12.96 11.32
N THR A 171 -13.80 12.47 12.39
CA THR A 171 -14.15 11.15 12.97
C THR A 171 -15.52 11.23 13.63
N TYR A 172 -15.90 12.41 14.11
CA TYR A 172 -17.08 12.65 14.91
C TYR A 172 -17.90 13.83 14.37
N ILE A 173 -17.94 13.99 13.05
CA ILE A 173 -18.60 15.13 12.40
C ILE A 173 -20.09 15.26 12.76
N SER A 174 -20.75 14.17 13.11
CA SER A 174 -22.16 14.15 13.54
C SER A 174 -22.40 14.84 14.90
N GLN A 175 -21.36 15.16 15.66
CA GLN A 175 -21.46 15.85 16.95
C GLN A 175 -21.70 17.36 16.80
N TYR A 176 -21.35 17.95 15.65
CA TYR A 176 -21.59 19.36 15.38
C TYR A 176 -23.05 19.59 14.98
N ASP A 177 -23.84 20.25 15.84
CA ASP A 177 -25.21 20.64 15.50
C ASP A 177 -25.19 21.93 14.66
N VAL A 178 -25.43 21.77 13.35
CA VAL A 178 -25.43 22.87 12.36
C VAL A 178 -26.43 23.98 12.71
N ARG A 179 -27.45 23.69 13.53
CA ARG A 179 -28.46 24.67 13.96
C ARG A 179 -27.94 25.68 14.97
N GLN A 180 -26.83 25.40 15.66
CA GLN A 180 -26.25 26.27 16.68
C GLN A 180 -25.51 27.49 16.11
N TYR A 181 -25.21 27.48 14.81
CA TYR A 181 -24.48 28.55 14.15
C TYR A 181 -25.47 29.62 13.64
N ASP A 182 -25.97 30.52 14.48
CA ASP A 182 -26.96 31.51 14.01
C ASP A 182 -26.33 32.64 13.18
N GLU A 183 -26.89 32.93 12.00
CA GLU A 183 -26.46 34.03 11.12
C GLU A 183 -26.96 35.41 11.62
N ASN A 184 -27.91 35.42 12.57
CA ASN A 184 -28.57 36.64 13.08
C ASN A 184 -27.96 37.18 14.39
N LEU A 185 -27.09 36.41 15.05
CA LEU A 185 -26.39 36.81 16.27
C LEU A 185 -25.15 37.67 15.94
N SER A 186 -25.33 38.83 15.30
CA SER A 186 -24.20 39.64 14.82
C SER A 186 -23.60 40.54 15.92
N THR A 187 -22.53 40.09 16.56
CA THR A 187 -21.53 40.97 17.20
C THR A 187 -20.24 40.97 16.36
N CYS A 188 -20.42 41.19 15.06
CA CYS A 188 -19.33 41.15 14.08
C CYS A 188 -18.53 42.47 14.14
N VAL A 189 -17.27 42.38 14.52
CA VAL A 189 -16.29 43.47 14.54
C VAL A 189 -15.67 43.64 13.15
N TYR A 190 -15.41 42.53 12.43
CA TYR A 190 -14.75 42.54 11.11
C TYR A 190 -15.41 41.62 10.09
N LYS A 191 -15.53 42.11 8.84
CA LYS A 191 -15.94 41.29 7.71
C LYS A 191 -14.89 40.21 7.44
N GLY A 192 -15.26 38.93 7.56
CA GLY A 192 -14.40 37.77 7.39
C GLY A 192 -14.08 37.00 8.67
N GLU A 193 -14.45 37.50 9.86
CA GLU A 193 -14.22 36.78 11.11
C GLU A 193 -15.22 35.62 11.33
N TYR A 194 -15.00 34.77 12.36
CA TYR A 194 -15.83 33.58 12.59
C TYR A 194 -17.30 33.89 12.94
N ASN A 195 -17.61 35.12 13.37
CA ASN A 195 -18.97 35.62 13.63
C ASN A 195 -19.58 36.37 12.43
N ASP A 196 -18.87 36.53 11.30
CA ASP A 196 -19.44 37.11 10.08
C ASP A 196 -20.54 36.18 9.53
N PRO A 197 -21.76 36.69 9.27
CA PRO A 197 -22.85 35.88 8.71
C PRO A 197 -22.47 35.08 7.45
N ASN A 198 -21.61 35.62 6.58
CA ASN A 198 -21.14 34.90 5.39
C ASN A 198 -20.21 33.74 5.77
N VAL A 199 -19.35 33.93 6.76
CA VAL A 199 -18.44 32.88 7.26
C VAL A 199 -19.23 31.81 7.98
N ILE A 200 -20.21 32.18 8.81
CA ILE A 200 -21.14 31.25 9.45
C ILE A 200 -21.90 30.42 8.40
N LYS A 201 -22.40 31.06 7.34
CA LYS A 201 -23.06 30.38 6.22
C LYS A 201 -22.13 29.39 5.52
N ASN A 202 -20.87 29.78 5.28
CA ASN A 202 -19.85 28.90 4.70
C ASN A 202 -19.57 27.70 5.62
N ILE A 203 -19.41 27.92 6.93
CA ILE A 203 -19.21 26.86 7.93
C ILE A 203 -20.40 25.90 7.94
N LYS A 204 -21.65 26.39 7.91
CA LYS A 204 -22.84 25.54 7.83
C LYS A 204 -22.85 24.67 6.59
N SER A 205 -22.66 25.29 5.42
CA SER A 205 -22.64 24.56 4.14
C SER A 205 -21.57 23.47 4.18
N LEU A 206 -20.37 23.84 4.64
CA LEU A 206 -19.23 22.96 4.76
C LEU A 206 -19.48 21.80 5.75
N LEU A 207 -19.97 22.06 6.95
CA LEU A 207 -20.28 21.00 7.93
C LEU A 207 -21.38 20.07 7.39
N HIS A 208 -22.41 20.63 6.76
CA HIS A 208 -23.44 19.84 6.11
C HIS A 208 -22.88 19.00 4.96
N ASP A 209 -22.00 19.56 4.14
CA ASP A 209 -21.32 18.83 3.07
C ASP A 209 -20.40 17.73 3.63
N ILE A 210 -19.68 17.96 4.72
CA ILE A 210 -18.85 16.92 5.37
C ILE A 210 -19.74 15.83 5.96
N GLN A 211 -20.85 16.16 6.63
CA GLN A 211 -21.80 15.21 7.22
C GLN A 211 -22.47 14.33 6.16
N GLU A 212 -22.82 14.91 5.01
CA GLU A 212 -23.37 14.22 3.84
C GLU A 212 -22.28 13.59 2.94
N ASN A 213 -21.01 13.62 3.36
CA ASN A 213 -19.85 13.11 2.61
C ASN A 213 -19.61 13.75 1.23
N ARG A 214 -20.08 14.98 1.02
CA ARG A 214 -19.91 15.80 -0.19
C ARG A 214 -18.64 16.66 -0.20
N PHE A 215 -17.87 16.69 0.88
CA PHE A 215 -16.64 17.51 0.99
C PHE A 215 -15.53 16.82 1.80
N ILE A 216 -14.28 16.88 1.31
CA ILE A 216 -13.06 16.37 1.96
C ILE A 216 -11.89 17.32 1.62
N THR A 217 -11.12 17.82 2.60
CA THR A 217 -9.96 18.67 2.27
C THR A 217 -8.70 17.87 1.93
N LEU A 218 -7.78 18.51 1.19
CA LEU A 218 -6.43 17.99 0.99
C LEU A 218 -5.64 17.91 2.30
N GLY A 219 -5.85 18.86 3.23
CA GLY A 219 -5.27 18.86 4.57
C GLY A 219 -5.77 17.71 5.45
N THR A 220 -7.05 17.36 5.32
CA THR A 220 -7.68 16.16 5.87
C THR A 220 -7.11 14.89 5.23
N LEU A 221 -6.91 14.86 3.92
CA LEU A 221 -6.23 13.76 3.25
C LEU A 221 -4.77 13.63 3.73
N ILE A 222 -4.11 14.73 4.09
CA ILE A 222 -2.74 14.79 4.62
C ILE A 222 -2.68 14.43 6.13
N GLU A 223 -3.66 14.81 6.96
CA GLU A 223 -3.74 14.44 8.38
C GLU A 223 -4.26 13.01 8.60
N LEU A 224 -5.13 12.53 7.71
CA LEU A 224 -5.52 11.11 7.64
C LEU A 224 -4.37 10.22 7.14
N CYS A 225 -3.30 10.84 6.60
CA CYS A 225 -2.04 10.20 6.26
C CYS A 225 -1.06 10.08 7.45
N ASP A 226 -1.56 9.94 8.67
CA ASP A 226 -0.83 9.22 9.71
C ASP A 226 -0.68 7.76 9.26
N SER A 227 0.58 7.33 9.17
CA SER A 227 1.11 6.09 9.77
C SER A 227 0.23 4.83 9.79
N ARG A 228 -0.86 5.00 10.52
CA ARG A 228 -1.62 3.99 11.24
C ARG A 228 -3.12 4.00 10.90
N ILE A 229 -3.61 4.97 10.12
CA ILE A 229 -5.06 5.25 9.95
C ILE A 229 -5.57 5.13 8.50
N ILE A 230 -4.71 5.32 7.48
CA ILE A 230 -5.10 5.27 6.04
C ILE A 230 -5.84 3.99 5.64
N GLY A 231 -5.56 2.85 6.30
CA GLY A 231 -6.02 1.54 5.85
C GLY A 231 -7.54 1.27 5.96
N LEU A 232 -8.31 2.02 6.75
CA LEU A 232 -9.74 1.74 6.93
C LEU A 232 -10.67 2.87 6.53
N GLY A 233 -10.37 4.15 6.80
CA GLY A 233 -11.32 5.24 6.56
C GLY A 233 -11.47 5.62 5.08
N LEU A 234 -10.35 5.78 4.37
CA LEU A 234 -10.31 6.10 2.95
C LEU A 234 -10.70 4.89 2.10
N PHE A 235 -10.25 3.71 2.50
CA PHE A 235 -10.72 2.41 2.01
C PHE A 235 -12.24 2.29 2.19
N ASN A 236 -12.79 2.49 3.39
CA ASN A 236 -14.24 2.42 3.62
C ASN A 236 -15.01 3.51 2.85
N LYS A 237 -14.43 4.67 2.52
CA LYS A 237 -15.10 5.69 1.69
C LYS A 237 -15.11 5.31 0.21
N PHE A 238 -14.00 4.83 -0.35
CA PHE A 238 -13.96 4.35 -1.73
C PHE A 238 -14.72 3.04 -1.92
N VAL A 239 -14.66 2.13 -0.94
CA VAL A 239 -15.49 0.93 -0.88
C VAL A 239 -16.95 1.29 -0.67
N LYS A 240 -17.33 2.24 0.21
CA LYS A 240 -18.73 2.70 0.29
C LYS A 240 -19.19 3.39 -0.99
N TYR A 241 -18.33 4.13 -1.69
CA TYR A 241 -18.66 4.72 -2.98
C TYR A 241 -18.86 3.64 -4.05
N ALA A 242 -17.97 2.66 -4.13
CA ALA A 242 -18.08 1.51 -5.03
C ALA A 242 -19.30 0.62 -4.67
N THR A 243 -19.49 0.28 -3.41
CA THR A 243 -20.63 -0.48 -2.87
C THR A 243 -21.94 0.27 -3.03
N TRP A 244 -21.98 1.59 -2.86
CA TRP A 244 -23.16 2.40 -3.13
C TRP A 244 -23.50 2.42 -4.63
N ILE A 245 -22.51 2.53 -5.52
CA ILE A 245 -22.73 2.37 -6.97
C ILE A 245 -23.31 0.99 -7.28
N ILE A 246 -22.80 -0.07 -6.64
CA ILE A 246 -23.28 -1.46 -6.80
C ILE A 246 -24.70 -1.65 -6.23
N GLU A 247 -24.99 -1.11 -5.03
CA GLU A 247 -26.27 -1.26 -4.33
C GLU A 247 -27.42 -0.51 -5.03
N GLN A 248 -27.13 0.64 -5.64
CA GLN A 248 -28.11 1.40 -6.45
C GLN A 248 -28.55 0.64 -7.71
N GLN A 249 -27.74 -0.32 -8.22
CA GLN A 249 -28.13 -1.16 -9.35
C GLN A 249 -29.13 -2.27 -8.98
N SER A 250 -29.17 -2.69 -7.72
CA SER A 250 -30.06 -3.78 -7.28
C SER A 250 -31.54 -3.37 -7.14
N ARG A 251 -31.85 -2.06 -7.18
CA ARG A 251 -33.18 -1.56 -6.77
C ARG A 251 -33.97 -0.80 -7.84
N THR A 252 -33.37 -0.26 -8.91
CA THR A 252 -34.13 0.57 -9.87
C THR A 252 -33.57 0.53 -11.29
N ASN A 253 -34.39 0.05 -12.22
CA ASN A 253 -34.13 0.00 -13.67
C ASN A 253 -34.29 1.38 -14.34
N VAL A 254 -33.75 2.46 -13.74
CA VAL A 254 -34.03 3.85 -14.14
C VAL A 254 -32.74 4.69 -14.18
N PHE A 255 -32.06 4.69 -15.32
CA PHE A 255 -30.96 5.61 -15.66
C PHE A 255 -31.48 6.98 -16.12
N LYS A 256 -32.22 7.73 -15.28
CA LYS A 256 -32.56 9.11 -15.65
C LYS A 256 -32.16 10.23 -14.69
N ASP A 257 -31.97 9.99 -13.39
CA ASP A 257 -31.81 11.12 -12.45
C ASP A 257 -30.77 10.92 -11.34
N LEU A 258 -29.66 10.22 -11.61
CA LEU A 258 -28.59 9.97 -10.61
C LEU A 258 -27.23 10.59 -10.99
N PHE A 259 -27.24 11.88 -11.35
CA PHE A 259 -26.08 12.75 -11.34
C PHE A 259 -26.13 13.62 -10.07
N VAL A 260 -25.02 13.79 -9.35
CA VAL A 260 -24.85 14.98 -8.52
C VAL A 260 -24.77 16.15 -9.51
N PRO A 261 -25.69 17.12 -9.51
CA PRO A 261 -25.73 18.17 -10.54
C PRO A 261 -24.50 19.11 -10.54
N SER A 262 -23.52 18.91 -9.64
CA SER A 262 -22.41 19.83 -9.42
C SER A 262 -20.99 19.24 -9.52
N TYR A 263 -20.78 17.94 -9.73
CA TYR A 263 -19.42 17.37 -9.95
C TYR A 263 -19.25 16.88 -11.39
N PRO A 264 -18.56 17.65 -12.26
CA PRO A 264 -18.39 17.26 -13.65
C PRO A 264 -17.57 15.96 -13.80
N LEU A 265 -17.99 15.06 -14.69
CA LEU A 265 -17.23 13.84 -15.03
C LEU A 265 -15.77 14.16 -15.42
N GLU A 266 -15.56 15.27 -16.12
CA GLU A 266 -14.22 15.75 -16.48
C GLU A 266 -13.36 16.04 -15.23
N GLN A 267 -13.96 16.60 -14.18
CA GLN A 267 -13.26 16.86 -12.92
C GLN A 267 -12.97 15.55 -12.19
N LEU A 268 -13.91 14.61 -12.14
CA LEU A 268 -13.70 13.28 -11.57
C LEU A 268 -12.52 12.55 -12.24
N ILE A 269 -12.43 12.58 -13.57
CA ILE A 269 -11.32 11.96 -14.32
C ILE A 269 -9.99 12.65 -14.01
N LYS A 270 -9.98 13.99 -13.86
CA LYS A 270 -8.78 14.74 -13.47
C LYS A 270 -8.31 14.34 -12.08
N ASP A 271 -9.22 14.24 -11.11
CA ASP A 271 -8.86 13.87 -9.74
C ASP A 271 -8.44 12.40 -9.65
N GLU A 272 -9.16 11.48 -10.30
CA GLU A 272 -8.77 10.08 -10.46
C GLU A 272 -7.33 9.98 -10.98
N THR A 273 -7.03 10.68 -12.08
CA THR A 273 -5.70 10.69 -12.69
C THR A 273 -4.64 11.24 -11.74
N PHE A 274 -4.93 12.34 -11.04
CA PHE A 274 -4.04 12.94 -10.06
C PHE A 274 -3.74 11.98 -8.89
N LEU A 275 -4.78 11.35 -8.32
CA LEU A 275 -4.64 10.43 -7.20
C LEU A 275 -3.87 9.15 -7.59
N ILE A 276 -4.12 8.61 -8.79
CA ILE A 276 -3.34 7.49 -9.34
C ILE A 276 -1.87 7.90 -9.47
N HIS A 277 -1.59 9.07 -10.02
CA HIS A 277 -0.22 9.55 -10.21
C HIS A 277 0.50 9.77 -8.87
N MET A 278 -0.19 10.32 -7.88
CA MET A 278 0.32 10.48 -6.53
C MET A 278 0.66 9.12 -5.89
N ALA A 279 -0.27 8.16 -5.94
CA ALA A 279 -0.05 6.82 -5.42
C ALA A 279 1.11 6.11 -6.15
N TRP A 280 1.14 6.20 -7.49
CA TRP A 280 2.18 5.63 -8.32
C TRP A 280 3.57 6.14 -7.96
N LYS A 281 3.70 7.45 -7.72
CA LYS A 281 4.97 8.04 -7.31
C LYS A 281 5.51 7.38 -6.05
N GLU A 282 4.66 7.16 -5.05
CA GLU A 282 5.02 6.56 -3.78
C GLU A 282 5.35 5.06 -3.91
N LEU A 283 4.61 4.33 -4.76
CA LEU A 283 4.91 2.93 -5.10
C LEU A 283 6.28 2.75 -5.79
N ASN A 284 6.84 3.80 -6.39
CA ASN A 284 8.09 3.76 -7.16
C ASN A 284 9.25 4.54 -6.49
N THR A 285 9.28 4.60 -5.15
CA THR A 285 10.34 5.30 -4.40
C THR A 285 11.53 4.43 -3.97
N GLY A 286 11.55 3.14 -4.34
CA GLY A 286 12.61 2.20 -3.96
C GLY A 286 12.20 0.75 -4.21
N HIS A 287 12.80 -0.19 -3.47
CA HIS A 287 12.43 -1.61 -3.56
C HIS A 287 10.97 -1.81 -3.14
N TYR A 288 10.20 -2.60 -3.90
CA TYR A 288 8.75 -2.75 -3.68
C TYR A 288 8.44 -3.18 -2.25
N SER A 289 9.20 -4.09 -1.65
CA SER A 289 9.01 -4.53 -0.24
C SER A 289 9.05 -3.40 0.79
N ASN A 290 9.74 -2.30 0.49
CA ASN A 290 9.88 -1.14 1.38
C ASN A 290 8.75 -0.13 1.19
N VAL A 291 7.94 -0.30 0.15
CA VAL A 291 6.76 0.51 -0.11
C VAL A 291 5.75 0.28 1.00
N ASP A 292 5.32 1.37 1.59
CA ASP A 292 4.28 1.40 2.59
C ASP A 292 2.99 0.71 2.10
N GLU A 293 2.54 -0.30 2.84
CA GLU A 293 1.34 -1.06 2.48
C GLU A 293 0.10 -0.17 2.34
N ARG A 294 0.06 0.98 3.02
CA ARG A 294 -1.05 1.94 2.90
C ARG A 294 -1.13 2.57 1.52
N TRP A 295 0.00 2.85 0.88
CA TRP A 295 0.03 3.33 -0.50
C TRP A 295 -0.47 2.27 -1.47
N ARG A 296 -0.20 0.99 -1.19
CA ARG A 296 -0.74 -0.15 -1.96
C ARG A 296 -2.25 -0.30 -1.79
N TYR A 297 -2.77 -0.19 -0.56
CA TYR A 297 -4.22 -0.16 -0.31
C TYR A 297 -4.90 1.04 -0.98
N PHE A 298 -4.27 2.20 -0.94
CA PHE A 298 -4.78 3.41 -1.58
C PHE A 298 -4.83 3.27 -3.11
N TYR A 299 -3.75 2.78 -3.71
CA TYR A 299 -3.67 2.51 -5.15
C TYR A 299 -4.77 1.54 -5.59
N PHE A 300 -4.96 0.44 -4.85
CA PHE A 300 -6.04 -0.51 -5.11
C PHE A 300 -7.42 0.17 -5.08
N GLY A 301 -7.70 0.96 -4.04
CA GLY A 301 -8.99 1.62 -3.87
C GLY A 301 -9.32 2.62 -4.99
N VAL A 302 -8.35 3.42 -5.43
CA VAL A 302 -8.53 4.39 -6.52
C VAL A 302 -8.75 3.67 -7.85
N LEU A 303 -7.98 2.63 -8.14
CA LEU A 303 -8.17 1.86 -9.37
C LEU A 303 -9.46 1.04 -9.37
N LEU A 304 -9.92 0.53 -8.23
CA LEU A 304 -11.24 -0.10 -8.13
C LEU A 304 -12.37 0.89 -8.47
N ALA A 305 -12.30 2.14 -8.00
CA ALA A 305 -13.26 3.17 -8.41
C ALA A 305 -13.19 3.45 -9.92
N LYS A 306 -11.99 3.54 -10.48
CA LYS A 306 -11.78 3.68 -11.92
C LYS A 306 -12.39 2.51 -12.70
N THR A 307 -12.20 1.28 -12.24
CA THR A 307 -12.82 0.07 -12.82
C THR A 307 -14.34 0.22 -12.86
N VAL A 308 -14.97 0.60 -11.75
CA VAL A 308 -16.43 0.78 -11.67
C VAL A 308 -16.91 1.88 -12.62
N ARG A 309 -16.20 3.02 -12.69
CA ARG A 309 -16.51 4.11 -13.61
C ARG A 309 -16.44 3.66 -15.08
N LEU A 310 -15.33 3.07 -15.48
CA LEU A 310 -15.11 2.58 -16.85
C LEU A 310 -16.11 1.50 -17.25
N ARG A 311 -16.43 0.59 -16.32
CA ARG A 311 -17.48 -0.42 -16.50
C ARG A 311 -18.84 0.23 -16.79
N ASN A 312 -19.19 1.31 -16.09
CA ASN A 312 -20.44 2.05 -16.31
C ASN A 312 -20.44 2.85 -17.63
N GLU A 313 -19.28 3.22 -18.13
CA GLU A 313 -19.09 3.81 -19.48
C GLU A 313 -19.08 2.73 -20.59
N HIS A 314 -19.34 1.46 -20.24
CA HIS A 314 -19.22 0.30 -21.13
C HIS A 314 -17.81 0.09 -21.71
N ASN A 315 -16.79 0.66 -21.06
CA ASN A 315 -15.40 0.43 -21.39
C ASN A 315 -14.83 -0.74 -20.56
N TYR A 316 -15.29 -1.95 -20.88
CA TYR A 316 -15.02 -3.15 -20.09
C TYR A 316 -13.55 -3.59 -20.10
N LYS A 317 -12.84 -3.40 -21.23
CA LYS A 317 -11.44 -3.79 -21.36
C LYS A 317 -10.54 -2.91 -20.48
N GLU A 318 -10.73 -1.60 -20.54
CA GLU A 318 -9.99 -0.67 -19.70
C GLU A 318 -10.39 -0.79 -18.22
N ALA A 319 -11.64 -1.13 -17.92
CA ALA A 319 -12.08 -1.44 -16.57
C ALA A 319 -11.36 -2.67 -16.00
N LEU A 320 -11.23 -3.75 -16.80
CA LEU A 320 -10.51 -4.96 -16.42
C LEU A 320 -9.01 -4.68 -16.24
N ASN A 321 -8.40 -3.94 -17.16
CA ASN A 321 -7.01 -3.51 -17.03
C ASN A 321 -6.77 -2.69 -15.75
N ALA A 322 -7.65 -1.75 -15.43
CA ALA A 322 -7.57 -0.99 -14.18
C ALA A 322 -7.67 -1.91 -12.95
N PHE A 323 -8.54 -2.93 -13.01
CA PHE A 323 -8.71 -3.87 -11.90
C PHE A 323 -7.50 -4.78 -11.73
N ASP A 324 -6.93 -5.29 -12.82
CA ASP A 324 -5.70 -6.09 -12.77
C ASP A 324 -4.53 -5.28 -12.23
N MET A 325 -4.36 -4.03 -12.69
CA MET A 325 -3.34 -3.14 -12.12
C MET A 325 -3.57 -2.88 -10.63
N ALA A 326 -4.82 -2.77 -10.18
CA ALA A 326 -5.16 -2.62 -8.77
C ALA A 326 -4.64 -3.81 -7.96
N ILE A 327 -4.85 -5.04 -8.44
CA ILE A 327 -4.40 -6.28 -7.79
C ILE A 327 -2.86 -6.39 -7.84
N LEU A 328 -2.26 -6.16 -9.01
CA LEU A 328 -0.82 -6.34 -9.25
C LEU A 328 0.04 -5.39 -8.41
N MET A 329 -0.33 -4.11 -8.37
CA MET A 329 0.49 -3.05 -7.75
C MET A 329 -0.06 -2.58 -6.40
N GLY A 330 -1.28 -3.03 -6.04
CA GLY A 330 -1.96 -2.63 -4.82
C GLY A 330 -1.98 -3.72 -3.76
N ARG A 331 -2.81 -3.51 -2.74
CA ARG A 331 -3.12 -4.51 -1.71
C ARG A 331 -4.60 -4.43 -1.38
N HIS A 332 -5.24 -5.57 -1.10
CA HIS A 332 -6.64 -5.64 -0.72
C HIS A 332 -6.88 -6.63 0.43
N LYS A 333 -8.10 -6.58 0.97
CA LYS A 333 -8.63 -7.55 1.96
C LYS A 333 -9.88 -8.26 1.45
N PHE A 334 -10.18 -8.09 0.16
CA PHE A 334 -11.29 -8.78 -0.49
C PHE A 334 -10.98 -10.25 -0.65
N ASP A 335 -12.01 -11.08 -0.52
CA ASP A 335 -11.94 -12.51 -0.71
C ASP A 335 -11.95 -12.89 -2.19
N ASP A 336 -11.65 -14.16 -2.44
CA ASP A 336 -11.65 -14.79 -3.76
C ASP A 336 -12.98 -14.58 -4.51
N CYS A 337 -14.11 -14.64 -3.79
CA CYS A 337 -15.45 -14.43 -4.34
C CYS A 337 -15.63 -13.02 -4.92
N PHE A 338 -15.16 -11.99 -4.22
CA PHE A 338 -15.24 -10.61 -4.69
C PHE A 338 -14.44 -10.41 -5.97
N ILE A 339 -13.20 -10.94 -6.02
CA ILE A 339 -12.34 -10.85 -7.22
C ILE A 339 -13.03 -11.53 -8.40
N LEU A 340 -13.52 -12.77 -8.22
CA LEU A 340 -14.24 -13.53 -9.23
C LEU A 340 -15.48 -12.81 -9.77
N ASN A 341 -16.27 -12.18 -8.91
CA ASN A 341 -17.51 -11.52 -9.32
C ASN A 341 -17.23 -10.32 -10.24
N ILE A 342 -16.23 -9.50 -9.90
CA ILE A 342 -15.84 -8.35 -10.73
C ILE A 342 -15.25 -8.84 -12.06
N THR A 343 -14.33 -9.80 -12.02
CA THR A 343 -13.69 -10.28 -13.25
C THR A 343 -14.70 -10.94 -14.18
N ASN A 344 -15.67 -11.68 -13.66
CA ASN A 344 -16.72 -12.29 -14.47
C ASN A 344 -17.68 -11.25 -15.08
N ASP A 345 -18.11 -10.22 -14.33
CA ASP A 345 -18.95 -9.13 -14.88
C ASP A 345 -18.25 -8.44 -16.07
N LEU A 346 -16.96 -8.14 -15.92
CA LEU A 346 -16.17 -7.48 -16.95
C LEU A 346 -15.92 -8.41 -18.14
N LYS A 347 -15.46 -9.65 -17.90
CA LYS A 347 -15.13 -10.62 -18.94
C LYS A 347 -16.34 -11.02 -19.80
N ASN A 348 -17.52 -11.19 -19.19
CA ASN A 348 -18.73 -11.58 -19.91
C ASN A 348 -19.17 -10.57 -20.98
N SER A 349 -18.67 -9.33 -20.88
CA SER A 349 -18.95 -8.25 -21.83
C SER A 349 -17.84 -8.09 -22.89
N LEU A 350 -16.77 -8.88 -22.81
CA LEU A 350 -15.66 -8.85 -23.76
C LEU A 350 -15.83 -9.89 -24.86
N GLU A 351 -15.28 -9.59 -26.03
CA GLU A 351 -15.26 -10.53 -27.15
C GLU A 351 -14.38 -11.75 -26.82
N ARG A 352 -14.74 -12.89 -27.41
CA ARG A 352 -13.93 -14.10 -27.28
C ARG A 352 -12.62 -13.92 -28.04
N LEU A 353 -11.52 -14.25 -27.39
CA LEU A 353 -10.19 -14.20 -27.98
C LEU A 353 -9.95 -15.38 -28.93
N PRO A 354 -9.05 -15.23 -29.92
CA PRO A 354 -8.66 -16.35 -30.76
C PRO A 354 -8.02 -17.45 -29.92
N ILE A 355 -8.18 -18.70 -30.36
CA ILE A 355 -7.49 -19.84 -29.77
C ILE A 355 -5.99 -19.66 -29.99
N VAL A 356 -5.23 -19.78 -28.91
CA VAL A 356 -3.77 -19.77 -28.94
C VAL A 356 -3.29 -21.10 -28.39
N ASP A 357 -2.56 -21.86 -29.20
CA ASP A 357 -1.86 -23.05 -28.75
C ASP A 357 -0.36 -22.88 -28.99
N CYS A 358 0.48 -23.44 -28.11
CA CYS A 358 1.92 -23.34 -28.19
C CYS A 358 2.52 -24.62 -28.77
N HIS A 359 3.03 -24.56 -30.00
CA HIS A 359 3.47 -25.75 -30.76
C HIS A 359 5.00 -25.89 -30.92
N LEU A 360 5.79 -25.16 -30.12
CA LEU A 360 7.25 -25.22 -30.25
C LEU A 360 7.79 -26.64 -29.95
N LYS A 361 8.76 -27.07 -30.76
CA LYS A 361 9.34 -28.42 -30.71
C LYS A 361 10.37 -28.55 -29.60
N ASN A 362 10.20 -29.55 -28.75
CA ASN A 362 11.12 -29.90 -27.68
C ASN A 362 12.61 -29.70 -28.04
N ILE A 363 13.33 -29.02 -27.17
CA ILE A 363 14.78 -28.85 -27.26
C ILE A 363 15.51 -29.95 -26.48
N GLN A 364 16.78 -30.14 -26.83
CA GLN A 364 17.64 -31.06 -26.09
C GLN A 364 17.96 -30.50 -24.70
N PRO A 365 18.04 -31.36 -23.67
CA PRO A 365 18.52 -30.93 -22.38
C PRO A 365 19.99 -30.47 -22.46
N PRO A 366 20.41 -29.55 -21.58
CA PRO A 366 21.81 -29.23 -21.39
C PRO A 366 22.65 -30.50 -21.17
N ILE A 367 23.91 -30.45 -21.60
CA ILE A 367 24.82 -31.57 -21.40
C ILE A 367 25.04 -31.74 -19.89
N SER A 368 24.82 -32.97 -19.39
CA SER A 368 25.17 -33.31 -18.02
C SER A 368 26.67 -33.18 -17.81
N LEU A 369 27.05 -32.49 -16.74
CA LEU A 369 28.46 -32.38 -16.35
C LEU A 369 28.98 -33.76 -15.95
N GLU A 370 30.27 -34.04 -16.21
CA GLU A 370 30.86 -35.37 -15.97
C GLU A 370 30.70 -35.85 -14.51
N HIS A 371 30.62 -34.92 -13.58
CA HIS A 371 30.48 -35.18 -12.13
C HIS A 371 29.03 -35.13 -11.64
N SER A 372 28.04 -35.06 -12.54
CA SER A 372 26.62 -34.97 -12.18
C SER A 372 26.13 -36.28 -11.56
N LYS A 373 25.45 -36.19 -10.42
CA LYS A 373 24.86 -37.30 -9.68
C LYS A 373 23.36 -37.38 -9.94
N ASN A 374 22.78 -38.57 -9.78
CA ASN A 374 21.34 -38.75 -9.85
C ASN A 374 20.67 -38.31 -8.54
N ILE A 375 19.47 -37.73 -8.66
CA ILE A 375 18.58 -37.46 -7.52
C ILE A 375 17.79 -38.74 -7.19
N SER A 376 17.53 -38.98 -5.90
CA SER A 376 16.63 -40.06 -5.46
C SER A 376 15.24 -39.89 -6.06
N ILE A 377 14.67 -40.99 -6.58
CA ILE A 377 13.34 -40.98 -7.21
C ILE A 377 12.36 -41.74 -6.33
N GLN A 378 11.24 -41.10 -6.01
CA GLN A 378 10.09 -41.66 -5.31
C GLN A 378 8.83 -41.59 -6.19
N GLN A 379 7.81 -42.34 -5.82
CA GLN A 379 6.49 -42.26 -6.45
C GLN A 379 5.56 -41.39 -5.60
N HIS A 380 4.40 -41.03 -6.17
CA HIS A 380 3.37 -40.22 -5.52
C HIS A 380 2.84 -40.76 -4.17
N ASP A 381 3.09 -42.03 -3.84
CA ASP A 381 2.67 -42.69 -2.61
C ASP A 381 3.68 -42.54 -1.45
N LEU A 382 4.72 -41.70 -1.61
CA LEU A 382 5.62 -41.30 -0.54
C LEU A 382 4.81 -40.67 0.61
N SER A 383 4.77 -41.35 1.77
CA SER A 383 4.10 -40.83 2.97
C SER A 383 4.79 -39.57 3.49
N ASP A 384 4.01 -38.67 4.08
CA ASP A 384 4.49 -37.43 4.69
C ASP A 384 5.63 -37.68 5.71
N GLU A 385 5.49 -38.70 6.57
CA GLU A 385 6.51 -39.04 7.57
C GLU A 385 7.83 -39.48 6.91
N ALA A 386 7.76 -40.39 5.93
CA ALA A 386 8.93 -40.82 5.18
C ALA A 386 9.58 -39.66 4.41
N PHE A 387 8.78 -38.75 3.85
CA PHE A 387 9.29 -37.54 3.22
C PHE A 387 10.08 -36.68 4.21
N TYR A 388 9.48 -36.39 5.37
CA TYR A 388 10.10 -35.55 6.39
C TYR A 388 11.37 -36.20 6.95
N GLU A 389 11.36 -37.48 7.31
CA GLU A 389 12.50 -38.16 7.91
C GLU A 389 13.66 -38.37 6.92
N GLN A 390 13.37 -38.72 5.66
CA GLN A 390 14.40 -39.11 4.69
C GLN A 390 14.91 -37.97 3.83
N TYR A 391 14.14 -36.89 3.68
CA TYR A 391 14.47 -35.78 2.77
C TYR A 391 14.36 -34.42 3.44
N GLY A 392 13.29 -34.15 4.19
CA GLY A 392 13.07 -32.89 4.90
C GLY A 392 14.16 -32.60 5.94
N LEU A 393 14.26 -33.45 6.97
CA LEU A 393 15.24 -33.36 8.06
C LEU A 393 16.71 -33.34 7.57
N PRO A 394 17.15 -34.25 6.67
CA PRO A 394 18.53 -34.22 6.18
C PRO A 394 18.76 -33.15 5.10
N ASN A 395 17.74 -32.38 4.70
CA ASN A 395 17.79 -31.32 3.69
C ASN A 395 18.29 -31.82 2.32
N LEU A 396 17.71 -32.91 1.83
CA LEU A 396 18.09 -33.58 0.58
C LEU A 396 16.99 -33.50 -0.48
N PRO A 397 17.33 -33.26 -1.76
CA PRO A 397 16.36 -33.21 -2.84
C PRO A 397 15.78 -34.60 -3.16
N VAL A 398 14.52 -34.62 -3.63
CA VAL A 398 13.85 -35.84 -4.11
C VAL A 398 12.95 -35.55 -5.29
N HIS A 399 13.05 -36.38 -6.33
CA HIS A 399 12.15 -36.37 -7.49
C HIS A 399 10.97 -37.30 -7.21
N ILE A 400 9.77 -36.74 -7.15
CA ILE A 400 8.54 -37.49 -6.84
C ILE A 400 7.70 -37.58 -8.12
N ARG A 401 7.58 -38.78 -8.66
CA ARG A 401 6.84 -39.01 -9.91
C ARG A 401 5.34 -39.02 -9.68
N ASN A 402 4.61 -38.44 -10.64
CA ASN A 402 3.14 -38.47 -10.71
C ASN A 402 2.42 -37.79 -9.52
N LEU A 403 3.10 -36.96 -8.72
CA LEU A 403 2.52 -36.33 -7.53
C LEU A 403 1.28 -35.49 -7.83
N VAL A 404 1.28 -34.74 -8.95
CA VAL A 404 0.21 -33.78 -9.26
C VAL A 404 -0.82 -34.29 -10.26
N GLN A 405 -0.82 -35.59 -10.59
CA GLN A 405 -1.80 -36.17 -11.53
C GLN A 405 -3.25 -36.08 -11.04
N SER A 406 -3.45 -35.97 -9.73
CA SER A 406 -4.78 -35.80 -9.11
C SER A 406 -5.33 -34.38 -9.23
N TRP A 407 -4.49 -33.39 -9.57
CA TRP A 407 -4.93 -32.01 -9.73
C TRP A 407 -5.82 -31.87 -10.98
N PRO A 408 -6.96 -31.15 -10.90
CA PRO A 408 -7.71 -30.78 -12.10
C PRO A 408 -6.82 -30.07 -13.15
N ALA A 409 -5.85 -29.28 -12.71
CA ALA A 409 -4.86 -28.61 -13.55
C ALA A 409 -4.12 -29.58 -14.49
N PHE A 410 -3.77 -30.79 -14.04
CA PHE A 410 -3.05 -31.76 -14.86
C PHE A 410 -3.81 -32.17 -16.13
N THR A 411 -5.14 -32.16 -16.07
CA THR A 411 -6.00 -32.52 -17.22
C THR A 411 -6.51 -31.30 -17.98
N LYS A 412 -6.72 -30.17 -17.30
CA LYS A 412 -7.28 -28.95 -17.88
C LYS A 412 -6.24 -28.03 -18.49
N TRP A 413 -5.11 -27.83 -17.81
CA TRP A 413 -4.20 -26.75 -18.14
C TRP A 413 -3.37 -27.07 -19.37
N ASN A 414 -3.61 -26.28 -20.40
CA ASN A 414 -2.78 -26.12 -21.58
C ASN A 414 -2.85 -24.64 -21.99
N PHE A 415 -2.08 -24.25 -23.01
CA PHE A 415 -2.02 -22.85 -23.44
C PHE A 415 -3.38 -22.32 -23.95
N GLU A 416 -4.18 -23.17 -24.60
CA GLU A 416 -5.54 -22.81 -25.05
C GLU A 416 -6.46 -22.52 -23.85
N TYR A 417 -6.50 -23.42 -22.87
CA TYR A 417 -7.32 -23.27 -21.67
C TYR A 417 -6.91 -22.02 -20.87
N LEU A 418 -5.60 -21.83 -20.65
CA LEU A 418 -5.14 -20.63 -19.94
C LEU A 418 -5.47 -19.36 -20.74
N ASN A 419 -5.35 -19.35 -22.06
CA ASN A 419 -5.74 -18.21 -22.86
C ASN A 419 -7.26 -17.92 -22.79
N ASP A 420 -8.11 -18.95 -22.75
CA ASP A 420 -9.55 -18.78 -22.57
C ASP A 420 -9.89 -18.20 -21.18
N VAL A 421 -9.23 -18.69 -20.13
CA VAL A 421 -9.47 -18.24 -18.75
C VAL A 421 -8.90 -16.84 -18.48
N MET A 422 -7.66 -16.57 -18.87
CA MET A 422 -6.95 -15.34 -18.47
C MET A 422 -6.50 -14.46 -19.63
N GLY A 423 -6.83 -14.76 -20.89
CA GLY A 423 -6.31 -14.04 -22.06
C GLY A 423 -6.47 -12.51 -22.02
N HIS A 424 -7.60 -12.01 -21.51
CA HIS A 424 -7.84 -10.57 -21.36
C HIS A 424 -7.15 -9.92 -20.14
N ARG A 425 -6.54 -10.73 -19.26
CA ARG A 425 -5.98 -10.28 -18.00
C ARG A 425 -4.58 -9.75 -18.20
N LEU A 426 -4.22 -8.70 -17.46
CA LEU A 426 -2.85 -8.19 -17.46
C LEU A 426 -1.95 -9.04 -16.58
N VAL A 427 -0.76 -9.38 -17.09
CA VAL A 427 0.24 -10.19 -16.38
C VAL A 427 1.63 -9.58 -16.50
N PRO A 428 2.46 -9.67 -15.44
CA PRO A 428 3.85 -9.27 -15.50
C PRO A 428 4.67 -10.34 -16.24
N ILE A 429 5.38 -9.93 -17.28
CA ILE A 429 6.20 -10.79 -18.13
C ILE A 429 7.64 -10.29 -18.10
N GLU A 430 8.56 -11.19 -17.81
CA GLU A 430 9.98 -10.99 -18.01
C GLU A 430 10.31 -11.16 -19.50
N ILE A 431 11.11 -10.23 -20.03
CA ILE A 431 11.53 -10.22 -21.43
C ILE A 431 13.04 -10.20 -21.47
N GLY A 432 13.62 -11.20 -22.11
CA GLY A 432 15.07 -11.39 -22.23
C GLY A 432 15.45 -12.86 -22.16
N THR A 433 16.74 -13.13 -22.23
CA THR A 433 17.36 -14.46 -22.09
C THR A 433 17.43 -14.89 -20.63
N LYS A 434 17.96 -14.02 -19.76
CA LYS A 434 18.16 -14.23 -18.32
C LYS A 434 18.05 -12.89 -17.58
N TYR A 435 17.54 -12.89 -16.34
CA TYR A 435 17.46 -11.66 -15.51
C TYR A 435 18.81 -11.10 -15.06
N THR A 436 19.89 -11.81 -15.35
CA THR A 436 21.28 -11.40 -15.07
C THR A 436 21.92 -10.62 -16.22
N GLU A 437 21.25 -10.46 -17.36
CA GLU A 437 21.79 -9.81 -18.57
C GLU A 437 21.22 -8.40 -18.78
N ASP A 438 22.01 -7.48 -19.36
CA ASP A 438 21.65 -6.06 -19.59
C ASP A 438 20.41 -5.87 -20.50
N GLY A 439 19.99 -6.91 -21.24
CA GLY A 439 18.81 -6.91 -22.10
C GLY A 439 17.50 -7.28 -21.39
N TRP A 440 17.53 -7.60 -20.09
CA TRP A 440 16.33 -8.01 -19.35
C TRP A 440 15.44 -6.81 -19.00
N SER A 441 14.14 -6.98 -19.16
CA SER A 441 13.14 -6.03 -18.69
C SER A 441 11.87 -6.75 -18.24
N GLN A 442 11.03 -6.06 -17.47
CA GLN A 442 9.70 -6.54 -17.12
C GLN A 442 8.64 -5.63 -17.73
N LYS A 443 7.62 -6.22 -18.35
CA LYS A 443 6.46 -5.49 -18.90
C LYS A 443 5.17 -6.12 -18.41
N ILE A 444 4.15 -5.29 -18.22
CA ILE A 444 2.79 -5.74 -17.97
C ILE A 444 2.04 -5.71 -19.30
N ILE A 445 1.67 -6.89 -19.79
CA ILE A 445 0.95 -7.07 -21.07
C ILE A 445 -0.27 -7.98 -20.85
N SER A 446 -1.15 -8.07 -21.85
CA SER A 446 -2.25 -9.04 -21.77
C SER A 446 -1.73 -10.47 -21.87
N ALA A 447 -2.36 -11.41 -21.17
CA ALA A 447 -1.97 -12.82 -21.25
C ALA A 447 -2.11 -13.38 -22.67
N ASN A 448 -3.10 -12.92 -23.44
CA ASN A 448 -3.27 -13.33 -24.84
C ASN A 448 -2.12 -12.90 -25.73
N GLU A 449 -1.65 -11.66 -25.56
CA GLU A 449 -0.44 -11.17 -26.24
C GLU A 449 0.77 -12.02 -25.85
N PHE A 450 0.95 -12.31 -24.55
CA PHE A 450 2.00 -13.19 -24.05
C PHE A 450 1.95 -14.60 -24.68
N PHE A 451 0.77 -15.23 -24.69
CA PHE A 451 0.62 -16.56 -25.29
C PHE A 451 0.86 -16.55 -26.81
N GLY A 452 0.48 -15.47 -27.49
CA GLY A 452 0.83 -15.27 -28.90
C GLY A 452 2.35 -15.25 -29.10
N LYS A 453 3.07 -14.51 -28.25
CA LYS A 453 4.54 -14.44 -28.24
C LYS A 453 5.21 -15.78 -27.90
N CYS A 454 4.57 -16.66 -27.13
CA CYS A 454 5.11 -18.00 -26.84
C CYS A 454 5.27 -18.89 -28.09
N ASN A 455 4.63 -18.55 -29.22
CA ASN A 455 4.82 -19.27 -30.48
C ASN A 455 5.96 -18.73 -31.35
N GLU A 456 6.47 -17.54 -31.03
CA GLU A 456 7.56 -16.94 -31.77
C GLU A 456 8.87 -17.59 -31.30
N SER A 457 9.63 -18.18 -32.24
CA SER A 457 11.00 -18.61 -31.94
C SER A 457 11.83 -17.36 -31.68
N SER A 458 12.26 -17.14 -30.43
CA SER A 458 13.08 -16.01 -29.93
C SER A 458 13.43 -14.95 -30.99
N GLY A 459 12.51 -14.01 -31.23
CA GLY A 459 12.74 -12.89 -32.14
C GLY A 459 13.68 -11.85 -31.54
N ASP A 460 13.85 -10.71 -32.22
CA ASP A 460 14.72 -9.59 -31.79
C ASP A 460 14.40 -9.06 -30.38
N GLU A 461 13.18 -9.29 -29.87
CA GLU A 461 12.74 -8.85 -28.53
C GLU A 461 13.10 -9.82 -27.39
N GLY A 462 13.64 -11.01 -27.68
CA GLY A 462 13.98 -12.01 -26.66
C GLY A 462 12.82 -12.93 -26.22
N ILE A 463 13.09 -13.79 -25.24
CA ILE A 463 12.12 -14.77 -24.73
C ILE A 463 11.19 -14.09 -23.71
N HIS A 464 9.89 -14.36 -23.81
CA HIS A 464 8.89 -13.88 -22.87
C HIS A 464 8.61 -14.97 -21.82
N TYR A 465 8.68 -14.63 -20.55
CA TYR A 465 8.52 -15.58 -19.45
C TYR A 465 7.63 -15.01 -18.34
N LEU A 466 6.52 -15.69 -18.01
CA LEU A 466 5.76 -15.43 -16.80
C LEU A 466 6.42 -16.22 -15.67
N ALA A 467 7.28 -15.54 -14.91
CA ALA A 467 8.07 -16.13 -13.84
C ALA A 467 7.64 -15.56 -12.48
N GLN A 468 7.64 -16.43 -11.47
CA GLN A 468 7.53 -16.06 -10.04
C GLN A 468 6.38 -15.11 -9.70
N HIS A 469 5.21 -15.28 -10.34
CA HIS A 469 4.04 -14.45 -10.07
C HIS A 469 3.01 -15.19 -9.22
N ARG A 470 2.44 -14.48 -8.23
CA ARG A 470 1.29 -14.93 -7.40
C ARG A 470 -0.01 -14.82 -8.20
N LEU A 471 -0.02 -15.43 -9.38
CA LEU A 471 -1.09 -15.29 -10.37
C LEU A 471 -2.43 -15.81 -9.83
N LEU A 472 -2.41 -16.75 -8.89
CA LEU A 472 -3.61 -17.35 -8.29
C LEU A 472 -4.40 -16.38 -7.41
N ASP A 473 -3.74 -15.38 -6.85
CA ASP A 473 -4.39 -14.31 -6.08
C ASP A 473 -5.16 -13.36 -7.01
N GLN A 474 -4.76 -13.29 -8.28
CA GLN A 474 -5.35 -12.45 -9.32
C GLN A 474 -6.38 -13.21 -10.18
N ILE A 475 -6.07 -14.46 -10.53
CA ILE A 475 -6.85 -15.33 -11.41
C ILE A 475 -7.37 -16.50 -10.57
N VAL A 476 -8.33 -16.19 -9.72
CA VAL A 476 -8.90 -17.13 -8.74
C VAL A 476 -9.51 -18.36 -9.42
N GLU A 477 -9.97 -18.24 -10.67
CA GLU A 477 -10.49 -19.36 -11.46
C GLU A 477 -9.49 -20.54 -11.54
N LEU A 478 -8.19 -20.25 -11.55
CA LEU A 478 -7.11 -21.25 -11.61
C LEU A 478 -6.82 -21.87 -10.24
N LYS A 479 -7.15 -21.20 -9.14
CA LYS A 479 -6.86 -21.67 -7.77
C LYS A 479 -7.59 -22.96 -7.43
N ALA A 480 -8.80 -23.14 -7.96
CA ALA A 480 -9.59 -24.36 -7.77
C ALA A 480 -9.03 -25.60 -8.49
N ASP A 481 -8.07 -25.42 -9.40
CA ASP A 481 -7.51 -26.51 -10.20
C ASP A 481 -6.27 -27.15 -9.56
N ILE A 482 -5.78 -26.60 -8.44
CA ILE A 482 -4.57 -27.05 -7.75
C ILE A 482 -4.86 -27.24 -6.26
N THR A 483 -4.13 -28.14 -5.60
CA THR A 483 -4.19 -28.33 -4.15
C THR A 483 -2.82 -28.14 -3.53
N THR A 484 -2.77 -27.85 -2.23
CA THR A 484 -1.50 -27.89 -1.48
C THR A 484 -1.12 -29.35 -1.27
N PRO A 485 0.05 -29.84 -1.76
CA PRO A 485 0.48 -31.21 -1.45
C PRO A 485 0.72 -31.37 0.05
N SER A 486 0.28 -32.48 0.65
CA SER A 486 0.41 -32.75 2.10
C SER A 486 1.85 -32.68 2.61
N LEU A 487 2.82 -32.99 1.74
CA LEU A 487 4.25 -32.84 1.99
C LEU A 487 4.66 -31.42 2.41
N CYS A 488 3.92 -30.39 1.97
CA CYS A 488 4.17 -28.99 2.33
C CYS A 488 3.69 -28.65 3.75
N THR A 489 2.78 -29.45 4.31
CA THR A 489 2.14 -29.22 5.61
C THR A 489 2.49 -30.30 6.63
N VAL A 490 3.52 -31.12 6.37
CA VAL A 490 3.90 -32.28 7.20
C VAL A 490 4.23 -31.90 8.65
N THR A 491 4.68 -30.67 8.90
CA THR A 491 4.96 -30.17 10.26
C THR A 491 3.76 -29.54 10.97
N GLY A 492 2.57 -29.61 10.35
CA GLY A 492 1.33 -29.03 10.89
C GLY A 492 1.07 -27.58 10.47
N ALA A 493 1.89 -27.01 9.57
CA ALA A 493 1.66 -25.69 8.99
C ALA A 493 0.32 -25.62 8.25
N SER A 494 -0.29 -24.43 8.20
CA SER A 494 -1.52 -24.21 7.45
C SER A 494 -1.26 -24.28 5.94
N GLU A 495 -2.23 -24.73 5.16
CA GLU A 495 -2.16 -24.62 3.70
C GLU A 495 -1.99 -23.17 3.22
N GLU A 496 -2.45 -22.21 4.01
CA GLU A 496 -2.33 -20.77 3.74
C GLU A 496 -0.88 -20.28 3.84
N ASP A 497 -0.01 -20.97 4.59
CA ASP A 497 1.41 -20.63 4.75
C ASP A 497 2.25 -21.07 3.53
N THR A 498 1.66 -21.91 2.67
CA THR A 498 2.30 -22.37 1.43
C THR A 498 2.05 -21.40 0.28
N GLU A 499 3.08 -20.65 -0.10
CA GLU A 499 3.02 -19.70 -1.20
C GLU A 499 3.14 -20.41 -2.55
N LYS A 500 2.18 -20.19 -3.44
CA LYS A 500 2.11 -20.87 -4.74
C LYS A 500 2.38 -19.87 -5.87
N ASN A 501 3.46 -20.09 -6.63
CA ASN A 501 3.81 -19.24 -7.77
C ASN A 501 3.73 -20.04 -9.08
N LEU A 502 3.28 -19.39 -10.15
CA LEU A 502 3.19 -19.99 -11.48
C LEU A 502 4.39 -19.61 -12.33
N TRP A 503 4.79 -20.57 -13.16
CA TRP A 503 5.89 -20.45 -14.12
C TRP A 503 5.39 -20.90 -15.47
N ILE A 504 5.15 -19.96 -16.39
CA ILE A 504 4.59 -20.25 -17.71
C ILE A 504 5.49 -19.63 -18.77
N GLY A 505 5.89 -20.41 -19.77
CA GLY A 505 6.67 -19.88 -20.88
C GLY A 505 6.92 -20.88 -22.00
N PRO A 506 7.48 -20.41 -23.12
CA PRO A 506 7.87 -21.26 -24.23
C PRO A 506 9.07 -22.16 -23.84
N GLN A 507 9.47 -23.03 -24.76
CA GLN A 507 10.75 -23.71 -24.62
C GLN A 507 11.92 -22.72 -24.62
N GLY A 508 13.00 -23.06 -23.93
CA GLY A 508 14.19 -22.24 -23.86
C GLY A 508 14.16 -21.15 -22.80
N THR A 509 13.06 -20.95 -22.05
CA THR A 509 13.11 -20.09 -20.85
C THR A 509 14.10 -20.65 -19.84
N VAL A 510 14.86 -19.76 -19.23
CA VAL A 510 15.92 -20.08 -18.27
C VAL A 510 15.73 -19.28 -16.99
N SER A 511 15.80 -19.99 -15.87
CA SER A 511 16.10 -19.39 -14.57
C SER A 511 17.56 -19.67 -14.24
N PRO A 512 18.44 -18.65 -14.23
CA PRO A 512 19.85 -18.76 -13.83
C PRO A 512 20.04 -19.51 -12.51
N LEU A 513 21.25 -20.02 -12.27
CA LEU A 513 21.58 -20.72 -11.03
C LEU A 513 21.44 -19.76 -9.84
N HIS A 514 20.50 -20.04 -8.95
CA HIS A 514 20.22 -19.21 -7.78
C HIS A 514 19.75 -20.07 -6.61
N THR A 515 19.59 -19.45 -5.44
CA THR A 515 19.09 -20.12 -4.25
C THR A 515 17.96 -19.36 -3.58
N ASP A 516 17.02 -20.11 -2.99
CA ASP A 516 15.81 -19.59 -2.35
C ASP A 516 15.89 -19.67 -0.81
N PRO A 517 15.18 -18.78 -0.09
CA PRO A 517 15.18 -18.75 1.37
C PRO A 517 14.25 -19.77 2.03
N ARG A 518 13.35 -20.42 1.28
CA ARG A 518 12.35 -21.39 1.78
C ARG A 518 12.53 -22.75 1.09
N HIS A 519 11.87 -23.79 1.63
CA HIS A 519 11.76 -25.05 0.91
C HIS A 519 10.78 -24.90 -0.26
N ASN A 520 11.01 -25.64 -1.34
CA ASN A 520 10.16 -25.56 -2.53
C ASN A 520 9.80 -26.96 -3.03
N LEU A 521 8.51 -27.19 -3.26
CA LEU A 521 8.03 -28.34 -4.02
C LEU A 521 7.64 -27.85 -5.42
N PHE A 522 8.52 -28.10 -6.38
CA PHE A 522 8.40 -27.61 -7.75
C PHE A 522 7.66 -28.64 -8.61
N CYS A 523 6.38 -28.38 -8.86
CA CYS A 523 5.46 -29.28 -9.56
C CYS A 523 5.37 -28.94 -11.05
N GLN A 524 5.54 -29.94 -11.93
CA GLN A 524 5.43 -29.80 -13.37
C GLN A 524 4.04 -30.23 -13.84
N VAL A 525 3.24 -29.28 -14.36
CA VAL A 525 1.86 -29.55 -14.79
C VAL A 525 1.79 -29.84 -16.29
N TYR A 526 2.49 -29.05 -17.11
CA TYR A 526 2.51 -29.20 -18.56
C TYR A 526 3.94 -29.09 -19.08
N GLY A 527 4.31 -29.92 -20.05
CA GLY A 527 5.64 -29.88 -20.66
C GLY A 527 6.76 -30.42 -19.76
N ARG A 528 7.99 -30.04 -20.08
CA ARG A 528 9.21 -30.65 -19.53
C ARG A 528 10.23 -29.58 -19.13
N LYS A 529 10.87 -29.77 -17.97
CA LYS A 529 11.95 -28.89 -17.50
C LYS A 529 13.17 -29.70 -17.08
N PHE A 530 14.34 -29.20 -17.46
CA PHE A 530 15.61 -29.65 -16.92
C PHE A 530 15.96 -28.80 -15.70
N LEU A 531 16.40 -29.44 -14.63
CA LEU A 531 16.92 -28.78 -13.44
C LEU A 531 18.30 -29.31 -13.09
N ARG A 532 19.19 -28.41 -12.68
CA ARG A 532 20.50 -28.73 -12.10
C ARG A 532 20.56 -28.17 -10.70
N LEU A 533 20.79 -29.03 -9.72
CA LEU A 533 20.91 -28.67 -8.31
C LEU A 533 22.37 -28.75 -7.84
N ILE A 534 22.77 -27.84 -6.96
CA ILE A 534 24.07 -27.85 -6.29
C ILE A 534 23.83 -27.63 -4.78
N PRO A 535 24.42 -28.44 -3.89
CA PRO A 535 24.16 -28.35 -2.46
C PRO A 535 24.72 -27.05 -1.87
N PRO A 536 24.14 -26.53 -0.77
CA PRO A 536 24.63 -25.32 -0.11
C PRO A 536 26.07 -25.46 0.39
N THR A 537 26.57 -26.68 0.65
CA THR A 537 27.97 -26.96 1.02
C THR A 537 28.97 -26.55 -0.07
N ASP A 538 28.51 -26.40 -1.31
CA ASP A 538 29.34 -26.09 -2.48
C ASP A 538 29.14 -24.63 -2.93
N THR A 539 28.58 -23.77 -2.08
CA THR A 539 28.33 -22.35 -2.38
C THR A 539 29.58 -21.61 -2.85
N GLU A 540 30.76 -21.95 -2.31
CA GLU A 540 32.03 -21.32 -2.72
C GLU A 540 32.44 -21.69 -4.16
N HIS A 541 31.90 -22.79 -4.71
CA HIS A 541 32.20 -23.26 -6.07
C HIS A 541 31.32 -22.61 -7.14
N VAL A 542 30.22 -21.94 -6.76
CA VAL A 542 29.25 -21.38 -7.72
C VAL A 542 29.35 -19.87 -7.88
N TYR A 543 30.34 -19.22 -7.27
CA TYR A 543 30.64 -17.80 -7.45
C TYR A 543 29.40 -16.87 -7.34
N PRO A 544 28.78 -16.78 -6.15
CA PRO A 544 27.66 -15.87 -5.94
C PRO A 544 28.02 -14.43 -6.33
N ILE A 545 27.07 -13.68 -6.86
CA ILE A 545 27.21 -12.23 -7.06
C ILE A 545 27.44 -11.58 -5.69
N GLN A 546 28.47 -10.73 -5.57
CA GLN A 546 28.87 -10.19 -4.26
C GLN A 546 28.14 -8.91 -3.86
N ASP A 547 27.67 -8.12 -4.83
CA ASP A 547 27.09 -6.80 -4.61
C ASP A 547 25.68 -6.69 -5.21
N GLY A 548 24.85 -5.82 -4.61
CA GLY A 548 23.50 -5.54 -5.09
C GLY A 548 22.43 -6.48 -4.52
N ILE A 549 21.33 -6.64 -5.26
CA ILE A 549 20.12 -7.34 -4.80
C ILE A 549 20.16 -8.84 -5.15
N LEU A 550 21.00 -9.23 -6.12
CA LEU A 550 21.07 -10.59 -6.68
C LEU A 550 22.14 -11.48 -6.03
N THR A 551 22.45 -11.25 -4.75
CA THR A 551 23.51 -11.99 -4.04
C THR A 551 23.23 -13.48 -3.86
N ASN A 552 21.98 -13.90 -4.07
CA ASN A 552 21.55 -15.29 -4.11
C ASN A 552 21.65 -15.93 -5.50
N THR A 553 22.22 -15.25 -6.49
CA THR A 553 22.41 -15.73 -7.87
C THR A 553 23.89 -15.91 -8.18
N SER A 554 24.21 -16.96 -8.94
CA SER A 554 25.57 -17.30 -9.38
C SER A 554 25.98 -16.48 -10.60
N GLN A 555 27.26 -16.12 -10.68
CA GLN A 555 27.86 -15.48 -11.86
C GLN A 555 28.06 -16.46 -13.03
N VAL A 556 28.12 -17.77 -12.74
CA VAL A 556 28.41 -18.82 -13.72
C VAL A 556 27.22 -19.08 -14.64
N ASP A 557 27.45 -19.06 -15.96
CA ASP A 557 26.54 -19.66 -16.93
C ASP A 557 26.69 -21.19 -16.90
N VAL A 558 25.77 -21.87 -16.22
CA VAL A 558 25.84 -23.32 -16.01
C VAL A 558 25.65 -24.17 -17.28
N GLU A 559 25.15 -23.58 -18.37
CA GLU A 559 25.04 -24.27 -19.65
C GLU A 559 26.38 -24.29 -20.41
N HIS A 560 27.14 -23.21 -20.27
CA HIS A 560 28.44 -23.02 -20.90
C HIS A 560 29.44 -22.41 -19.90
N PRO A 561 29.87 -23.16 -18.86
CA PRO A 561 30.71 -22.59 -17.81
C PRO A 561 32.07 -22.17 -18.36
N ASP A 562 32.47 -20.93 -18.08
CA ASP A 562 33.84 -20.47 -18.30
C ASP A 562 34.73 -20.97 -17.15
N TYR A 563 35.48 -22.04 -17.39
CA TYR A 563 36.38 -22.60 -16.39
C TYR A 563 37.71 -21.85 -16.27
N GLU A 564 38.02 -20.92 -17.16
CA GLU A 564 39.16 -20.02 -16.99
C GLU A 564 38.82 -18.94 -15.96
N GLU A 565 37.61 -18.38 -16.04
CA GLU A 565 37.11 -17.38 -15.10
C GLU A 565 36.60 -17.99 -13.78
N PHE A 566 35.90 -19.13 -13.85
CA PHE A 566 35.27 -19.80 -12.71
C PHE A 566 35.82 -21.22 -12.47
N PRO A 567 37.13 -21.39 -12.23
CA PRO A 567 37.78 -22.71 -12.19
C PRO A 567 37.26 -23.65 -11.09
N ASN A 568 36.74 -23.11 -9.98
CA ASN A 568 36.20 -23.94 -8.90
C ASN A 568 34.83 -24.53 -9.22
N PHE A 569 34.12 -24.04 -10.24
CA PHE A 569 32.82 -24.59 -10.65
C PHE A 569 32.95 -26.05 -11.10
N ALA A 570 34.11 -26.43 -11.67
CA ALA A 570 34.40 -27.81 -12.03
C ALA A 570 34.42 -28.79 -10.82
N LYS A 571 34.52 -28.27 -9.60
CA LYS A 571 34.54 -29.05 -8.34
C LYS A 571 33.17 -29.15 -7.69
N ALA A 572 32.18 -28.38 -8.16
CA ALA A 572 30.84 -28.37 -7.56
C ALA A 572 30.15 -29.72 -7.75
N GLN A 573 29.48 -30.22 -6.72
CA GLN A 573 28.62 -31.39 -6.85
C GLN A 573 27.31 -30.99 -7.53
N CYS A 574 27.07 -31.52 -8.73
CA CYS A 574 25.86 -31.25 -9.49
C CYS A 574 24.90 -32.43 -9.44
N PHE A 575 23.60 -32.15 -9.47
CA PHE A 575 22.54 -33.15 -9.57
C PHE A 575 21.56 -32.73 -10.66
N ASP A 576 21.50 -33.49 -11.74
CA ASP A 576 20.63 -33.18 -12.88
C ASP A 576 19.34 -34.01 -12.84
N VAL A 577 18.21 -33.40 -13.20
CA VAL A 577 16.92 -34.07 -13.34
C VAL A 577 16.11 -33.45 -14.46
N ILE A 578 15.32 -34.29 -15.15
CA ILE A 578 14.28 -33.83 -16.06
C ILE A 578 12.94 -34.15 -15.40
N LEU A 579 12.14 -33.10 -15.17
CA LEU A 579 10.77 -33.26 -14.73
C LEU A 579 9.84 -33.39 -15.94
N GLU A 580 9.05 -34.46 -15.94
CA GLU A 580 7.95 -34.67 -16.88
C GLU A 580 6.64 -34.13 -16.30
N ALA A 581 5.63 -33.94 -17.14
CA ALA A 581 4.30 -33.54 -16.67
C ALA A 581 3.74 -34.57 -15.66
N GLY A 582 3.30 -34.09 -14.50
CA GLY A 582 2.82 -34.90 -13.38
C GLY A 582 3.84 -35.05 -12.25
N ASP A 583 5.13 -34.78 -12.50
CA ASP A 583 6.18 -34.91 -11.50
C ASP A 583 6.29 -33.68 -10.59
N ALA A 584 6.93 -33.87 -9.44
CA ALA A 584 7.39 -32.80 -8.57
C ALA A 584 8.84 -33.01 -8.14
N LEU A 585 9.58 -31.92 -7.89
CA LEU A 585 10.91 -31.94 -7.30
C LEU A 585 10.88 -31.19 -5.98
N TYR A 586 11.24 -31.86 -4.90
CA TYR A 586 11.56 -31.17 -3.65
C TYR A 586 12.95 -30.55 -3.77
N ILE A 587 13.00 -29.24 -3.71
CA ILE A 587 14.21 -28.40 -3.68
C ILE A 587 14.34 -27.90 -2.24
N PRO A 588 15.30 -28.42 -1.46
CA PRO A 588 15.43 -28.01 -0.07
C PRO A 588 15.93 -26.57 0.05
N LYS A 589 15.62 -25.93 1.18
CA LYS A 589 16.05 -24.55 1.49
C LYS A 589 17.56 -24.40 1.28
N LYS A 590 17.95 -23.30 0.64
CA LYS A 590 19.34 -22.95 0.29
C LYS A 590 20.05 -23.84 -0.73
N TRP A 591 19.36 -24.80 -1.37
CA TRP A 591 19.94 -25.46 -2.54
C TRP A 591 20.01 -24.49 -3.72
N TRP A 592 21.14 -24.51 -4.41
CA TRP A 592 21.32 -23.80 -5.66
C TRP A 592 20.62 -24.58 -6.76
N HIS A 593 19.86 -23.91 -7.61
CA HIS A 593 19.12 -24.55 -8.69
C HIS A 593 19.07 -23.70 -9.95
N PHE A 594 19.31 -24.34 -11.08
CA PHE A 594 19.14 -23.82 -12.43
C PHE A 594 17.97 -24.54 -13.08
N VAL A 595 17.17 -23.83 -13.87
CA VAL A 595 16.00 -24.39 -14.54
C VAL A 595 15.97 -23.99 -16.01
N LYS A 596 15.73 -24.95 -16.89
CA LYS A 596 15.52 -24.73 -18.32
C LYS A 596 14.29 -25.44 -18.86
N SER A 597 13.42 -24.72 -19.55
CA SER A 597 12.24 -25.30 -20.21
C SER A 597 12.64 -26.04 -21.49
N LEU A 598 12.42 -27.36 -21.52
CA LEU A 598 12.72 -28.19 -22.68
C LEU A 598 11.59 -28.22 -23.71
N SER A 599 10.40 -27.76 -23.32
CA SER A 599 9.21 -27.60 -24.15
C SER A 599 8.46 -26.35 -23.66
N PRO A 600 7.40 -25.89 -24.36
CA PRO A 600 6.40 -25.04 -23.72
C PRO A 600 5.98 -25.67 -22.37
N SER A 601 5.96 -24.87 -21.31
CA SER A 601 5.88 -25.39 -19.95
C SER A 601 4.98 -24.58 -19.03
N ILE A 602 4.31 -25.29 -18.13
CA ILE A 602 3.53 -24.74 -17.01
C ILE A 602 3.96 -25.49 -15.75
N SER A 603 4.49 -24.76 -14.77
CA SER A 603 4.89 -25.31 -13.46
C SER A 603 4.29 -24.50 -12.33
N VAL A 604 4.10 -25.15 -11.18
CA VAL A 604 3.66 -24.52 -9.93
C VAL A 604 4.74 -24.80 -8.88
N SER A 605 5.31 -23.75 -8.29
CA SER A 605 6.19 -23.90 -7.13
C SER A 605 5.39 -23.68 -5.85
N CYS A 606 5.52 -24.59 -4.89
CA CYS A 606 4.95 -24.45 -3.55
C CYS A 606 6.09 -24.14 -2.56
N TRP A 607 6.16 -22.90 -2.07
CA TRP A 607 7.14 -22.48 -1.07
C TRP A 607 6.56 -22.65 0.34
N PHE A 608 7.28 -23.39 1.20
CA PHE A 608 6.83 -23.76 2.53
C PHE A 608 8.01 -23.86 3.52
N ASP A 609 7.70 -24.00 4.80
CA ASP A 609 8.67 -24.19 5.87
C ASP A 609 8.48 -25.55 6.54
N LEU A 610 9.57 -26.12 7.04
CA LEU A 610 9.61 -27.42 7.72
C LEU A 610 10.00 -27.29 9.21
N GLU A 611 9.88 -26.07 9.75
CA GLU A 611 10.13 -25.79 11.16
C GLU A 611 8.87 -26.20 11.96
N LEU A 612 9.07 -26.87 13.10
CA LEU A 612 7.99 -27.12 14.06
C LEU A 612 7.72 -25.80 14.78
N GLU A 613 6.45 -25.43 14.96
CA GLU A 613 6.12 -24.34 15.89
C GLU A 613 6.63 -24.73 17.29
N ASP A 614 7.63 -23.99 17.79
CA ASP A 614 8.13 -24.08 19.17
C ASP A 614 7.10 -23.57 20.20
#